data_AF-A0A967WRM2-F1
#
_entry.id   AF-A0A967WRM2-F1
#
_cell.length_a   1.000
_cell.length_b   1.000
_cell.length_c   1.000
_cell.angle_alpha   90.00
_cell.angle_beta   90.00
_cell.angle_gamma   90.00
#
_symmetry.space_group_name_H-M   'P 1'
#
loop_
_entity.id
_entity.type
_entity.pdbx_description
1 polymer ?
#
loop_
_entity_poly.entity_id
_entity_poly.type
_entity_poly.pdbx_seq_one_letter_code
_entity_poly.pdbx_strand_id
1 'polypeptide(L)' 'AGFGLDGDGHYAYLDTEDKLGFTIELIERPEGRMPPEKIYAPTDGEE' A
#
# COMPACT_ATOMS: atom_id res chain seq x y z
N ALA A 1 3.00 7.79 4.63
CA ALA A 1 1.65 8.08 4.11
C ALA A 1 1.51 7.35 2.78
N GLY A 2 0.34 6.81 2.44
CA GLY A 2 0.10 5.96 1.26
C GLY A 2 0.21 6.64 -0.10
N PHE A 3 1.16 7.56 -0.23
CA PHE A 3 1.57 8.19 -1.48
C PHE A 3 2.71 7.36 -2.11
N GLY A 4 2.74 7.33 -3.43
CA GLY A 4 3.81 6.79 -4.25
C GLY A 4 5.08 7.63 -4.21
N LEU A 5 6.07 7.16 -4.97
CA LEU A 5 7.40 7.77 -5.04
C LEU A 5 7.34 9.26 -5.43
N ASP A 6 6.45 9.60 -6.35
CA ASP A 6 6.33 10.96 -6.91
C ASP A 6 5.28 11.81 -6.20
N GLY A 7 4.77 11.34 -5.05
CA GLY A 7 3.70 11.98 -4.30
C GLY A 7 2.30 11.77 -4.92
N ASP A 8 2.19 10.87 -5.90
CA ASP A 8 0.95 10.39 -6.49
C ASP A 8 0.34 9.24 -5.66
N GLY A 9 -0.81 8.70 -6.06
CA GLY A 9 -1.49 7.67 -5.27
C GLY A 9 -2.14 8.23 -4.00
N HIS A 10 -3.30 7.68 -3.67
CA HIS A 10 -4.13 8.14 -2.58
C HIS A 10 -4.87 6.96 -1.97
N TYR A 11 -5.42 7.22 -0.79
CA TYR A 11 -6.29 6.28 -0.13
C TYR A 11 -7.39 7.03 0.63
N ALA A 12 -8.53 6.39 0.75
CA ALA A 12 -9.65 6.87 1.56
C ALA A 12 -10.31 5.68 2.26
N TYR A 13 -10.76 5.92 3.48
CA TYR A 13 -11.57 4.96 4.22
C TYR A 13 -13.02 5.39 4.19
N LEU A 14 -13.91 4.46 3.85
CA LEU A 14 -15.34 4.66 3.99
C LEU A 14 -15.77 4.20 5.39
N ASP A 15 -16.61 4.99 6.04
CA ASP A 15 -17.19 4.64 7.34
C ASP A 15 -18.30 3.59 7.16
N THR A 16 -17.89 2.32 7.10
CA THR A 16 -18.77 1.18 6.79
C THR A 16 -18.81 0.11 7.88
N GLU A 17 -18.03 0.27 8.96
CA GLU A 17 -17.89 -0.75 10.00
C GLU A 17 -19.23 -1.08 10.65
N ASP A 18 -20.02 -0.07 11.00
CA ASP A 18 -21.34 -0.25 11.61
C ASP A 18 -22.32 -1.05 10.73
N LYS A 19 -22.18 -0.96 9.41
CA LYS A 19 -23.12 -1.57 8.45
C LYS A 19 -22.66 -2.93 7.93
N LEU A 20 -21.36 -3.11 7.76
CA LEU A 20 -20.77 -4.27 7.08
C LEU A 20 -19.91 -5.13 8.01
N GLY A 21 -19.58 -4.65 9.21
CA GLY A 21 -18.63 -5.28 10.12
C GLY A 21 -17.16 -5.14 9.70
N PHE A 22 -16.88 -4.33 8.67
CA PHE A 22 -15.53 -4.01 8.23
C PHE A 22 -15.48 -2.64 7.54
N THR A 23 -14.29 -2.05 7.54
CA THR A 23 -13.98 -0.79 6.82
C THR A 23 -13.54 -1.08 5.39
N ILE A 24 -14.09 -0.34 4.43
CA ILE A 24 -13.62 -0.38 3.04
C ILE A 24 -12.53 0.67 2.84
N GLU A 25 -11.37 0.22 2.36
CA GLU A 25 -10.30 1.08 1.86
C GLU A 25 -10.41 1.22 0.34
N LEU A 26 -10.43 2.45 -0.14
CA LEU A 26 -10.28 2.79 -1.55
C LEU A 26 -8.83 3.19 -1.78
N ILE A 27 -8.16 2.53 -2.73
CA ILE A 27 -6.75 2.78 -3.05
C ILE A 27 -6.61 3.20 -4.52
N GLU A 28 -5.95 4.33 -4.73
CA GLU A 28 -5.38 4.71 -6.02
C GLU A 28 -3.93 4.20 -6.05
N ARG A 29 -3.64 3.31 -6.99
CA ARG A 29 -2.28 2.79 -7.14
C ARG A 29 -1.38 3.90 -7.72
N PRO A 30 -0.25 4.21 -7.08
CA PRO A 30 0.71 5.12 -7.70
C PRO A 30 1.31 4.48 -8.95
N GLU A 31 1.70 5.32 -9.90
CA GLU A 31 2.37 4.93 -11.14
C GLU A 31 3.76 4.36 -10.83
N GLY A 32 4.46 4.96 -9.85
CA GLY A 32 5.76 4.50 -9.33
C GLY A 32 5.67 3.94 -7.91
N ARG A 33 6.19 2.73 -7.70
CA ARG A 33 6.33 2.13 -6.36
C ARG A 33 7.73 2.31 -5.81
N MET A 34 7.82 2.59 -4.51
CA MET A 34 9.09 2.46 -3.79
C MET A 34 9.54 0.99 -3.76
N PRO A 35 10.83 0.70 -4.01
CA PRO A 35 11.36 -0.63 -3.78
C PRO A 35 11.25 -0.99 -2.28
N PRO A 36 11.01 -2.25 -1.94
CA PRO A 36 10.98 -2.69 -0.55
C PRO A 36 12.36 -2.54 0.09
N GLU A 37 12.41 -2.18 1.37
CA GLU A 37 13.67 -2.09 2.14
C GLU A 37 14.38 -3.44 2.27
N LYS A 38 13.62 -4.54 2.24
CA LYS A 38 14.14 -5.91 2.29
C LYS A 38 13.21 -6.87 1.56
N ILE A 39 13.79 -7.87 0.89
CA ILE A 39 13.05 -8.97 0.25
C ILE A 39 13.25 -10.24 1.07
N TYR A 40 12.17 -10.98 1.33
CA TYR A 40 12.22 -12.29 1.99
C TYR A 40 11.50 -13.34 1.14
N ALA A 41 12.06 -14.54 0.94
CA ALA A 41 13.41 -14.96 1.31
C ALA A 41 14.49 -14.17 0.53
N PRO A 42 15.69 -13.96 1.08
CA PRO A 42 16.77 -13.33 0.31
C PRO A 42 17.00 -14.14 -0.96
N THR A 43 17.10 -13.45 -2.09
CA THR A 43 17.54 -14.09 -3.35
C THR A 43 18.93 -14.67 -3.13
N ASP A 44 19.27 -15.77 -3.81
CA ASP A 44 20.42 -16.67 -3.58
C ASP A 44 21.85 -16.05 -3.62
N GLY A 45 22.03 -14.75 -3.38
CA GLY A 45 23.31 -14.04 -3.47
C GLY A 45 23.52 -12.87 -2.51
N GLU A 46 22.72 -12.72 -1.44
CA GLU A 46 22.99 -11.74 -0.37
C GLU A 46 23.09 -12.48 0.99
N GLU A 47 24.32 -12.77 1.44
CA GLU A 47 24.68 -13.09 2.84
C GLU A 47 25.03 -11.81 3.62
#